data_AF-A0A938U9E5-F1
#
_entry.id   AF-A0A938U9E5-F1
#
_cell.length_a   1.000
_cell.length_b   1.000
_cell.length_c   1.000
_cell.angle_alpha   90.00
_cell.angle_beta   90.00
_cell.angle_gamma   90.00
#
_symmetry.space_group_name_H-M   'P 1'
#
loop_
_entity.id
_entity.type
_entity.pdbx_description
1 polymer ?
#
loop_
_entity_poly.entity_id
_entity_poly.type
_entity_poly.pdbx_seq_one_letter_code
_entity_poly.pdbx_strand_id
1 'polypeptide(L)'
;MELVGELAANMAKALSGGRAEDFEGLSSDLAEARQQVRELLQKMTARPIRQVVDKLEQNEPLSAEEKHLLRLWMVGDAESYAKAQNDYRAWLEEFRRLTRVVQGRAGSTGSVEDLLALQGILEDANRLAADLRHYLEEKERIARFDAAVENLSPDDCEILVNILKGKLESPLM
;
A
#
# COMPACT_ATOMS: atom_id res chain seq x y z
N MET A 1 -4.97 4.34 19.58
CA MET A 1 -5.67 3.04 19.83
C MET A 1 -7.16 3.26 19.96
N GLU A 2 -7.61 4.26 20.72
CA GLU A 2 -9.03 4.69 20.78
C GLU A 2 -9.63 4.96 19.38
N LEU A 3 -8.91 5.70 18.52
CA LEU A 3 -9.32 5.97 17.13
C LEU A 3 -9.45 4.71 16.24
N VAL A 4 -8.67 3.65 16.50
CA VAL A 4 -8.82 2.37 15.78
C VAL A 4 -10.10 1.65 16.24
N GLY A 5 -10.47 1.80 17.52
CA GLY A 5 -11.74 1.31 18.04
C GLY A 5 -12.94 2.04 17.47
N GLU A 6 -12.87 3.36 17.35
CA GLU A 6 -13.91 4.19 16.71
C GLU A 6 -14.05 3.87 15.22
N LEU A 7 -12.93 3.74 14.51
CA LEU A 7 -12.93 3.32 13.10
C LEU A 7 -13.60 1.95 12.92
N ALA A 8 -13.28 0.96 13.76
CA ALA A 8 -13.91 -0.35 13.68
C ALA A 8 -15.44 -0.28 13.87
N ALA A 9 -15.91 0.58 14.77
CA ALA A 9 -17.34 0.83 14.97
C ALA A 9 -17.97 1.50 13.74
N ASN A 10 -17.31 2.49 13.13
CA ASN A 10 -17.76 3.14 11.89
C ASN A 10 -17.83 2.15 10.72
N MET A 11 -16.84 1.28 10.57
CA MET A 11 -16.85 0.21 9.56
C MET A 11 -18.02 -0.76 9.77
N ALA A 12 -18.27 -1.19 11.01
CA ALA A 12 -19.39 -2.08 11.32
C ALA A 12 -20.74 -1.42 11.02
N LYS A 13 -20.87 -0.13 11.34
CA LYS A 13 -22.07 0.66 11.02
C LYS A 13 -22.27 0.76 9.51
N ALA A 14 -21.22 1.07 8.75
CA ALA A 14 -21.26 1.16 7.29
C ALA A 14 -21.74 -0.16 6.65
N LEU A 15 -21.18 -1.28 7.12
CA LEU A 15 -21.56 -2.62 6.68
C LEU A 15 -23.03 -2.94 6.99
N SER A 16 -23.54 -2.52 8.15
CA SER A 16 -24.94 -2.77 8.52
C SER A 16 -25.95 -1.93 7.74
N GLY A 17 -25.57 -0.71 7.32
CA GLY A 17 -26.42 0.18 6.54
C GLY A 17 -26.46 -0.17 5.06
N GLY A 18 -25.31 -0.52 4.47
CA GLY A 18 -25.20 -1.04 3.10
C GLY A 18 -25.50 -0.02 1.99
N ARG A 19 -25.62 1.28 2.32
CA ARG A 19 -25.85 2.36 1.32
C ARG A 19 -24.54 3.07 1.03
N ALA A 20 -24.41 3.63 -0.17
CA ALA A 20 -23.21 4.37 -0.57
C ALA A 20 -22.84 5.50 0.42
N GLU A 21 -23.84 6.22 0.93
CA GLU A 21 -23.71 7.26 1.97
C GLU A 21 -23.06 6.73 3.25
N ASP A 22 -23.27 5.45 3.59
CA ASP A 22 -22.71 4.86 4.81
C ASP A 22 -21.19 4.60 4.68
N PHE A 23 -20.66 4.57 3.45
CA PHE A 23 -19.23 4.50 3.14
C PHE A 23 -18.63 5.87 2.81
N GLU A 24 -19.45 6.91 2.73
CA GLU A 24 -19.00 8.28 2.51
C GLU A 24 -18.16 8.73 3.72
N GLY A 25 -17.01 9.34 3.47
CA GLY A 25 -16.08 9.73 4.54
C GLY A 25 -15.21 8.59 5.10
N LEU A 26 -15.64 7.33 5.02
CA LEU A 26 -14.88 6.20 5.60
C LEU A 26 -13.46 6.06 5.02
N SER A 27 -13.28 6.38 3.73
CA SER A 27 -11.95 6.41 3.11
C SER A 27 -11.02 7.45 3.77
N SER A 28 -11.57 8.57 4.21
CA SER A 28 -10.80 9.62 4.91
C SER A 28 -10.46 9.16 6.33
N ASP A 29 -11.43 8.61 7.05
CA ASP A 29 -11.23 8.05 8.40
C ASP A 29 -10.15 6.95 8.39
N LEU A 30 -10.19 6.05 7.40
CA LEU A 30 -9.19 5.00 7.20
C LEU A 30 -7.80 5.59 6.93
N ALA A 31 -7.73 6.63 6.09
CA ALA A 31 -6.47 7.30 5.78
C ALA A 31 -5.88 7.99 7.01
N GLU A 32 -6.71 8.65 7.82
CA GLU A 32 -6.32 9.30 9.07
C GLU A 32 -5.84 8.28 10.10
N ALA A 33 -6.58 7.19 10.32
CA ALA A 33 -6.18 6.13 11.23
C ALA A 33 -4.82 5.52 10.81
N ARG A 34 -4.63 5.29 9.51
CA ARG A 34 -3.36 4.79 8.96
C ARG A 34 -2.22 5.78 9.20
N GLN A 35 -2.46 7.07 9.04
CA GLN A 35 -1.50 8.13 9.35
C GLN A 35 -1.08 8.09 10.82
N GLN A 36 -2.03 8.06 11.74
CA GLN A 36 -1.74 8.04 13.18
C GLN A 36 -0.96 6.78 13.60
N VAL A 37 -1.27 5.61 13.01
CA VAL A 37 -0.49 4.38 13.24
C VAL A 37 0.95 4.54 12.77
N ARG A 38 1.16 5.12 11.58
CA ARG A 38 2.49 5.40 11.05
C ARG A 38 3.28 6.34 11.96
N GLU A 39 2.66 7.41 12.43
CA GLU A 39 3.27 8.39 13.33
C GLU A 39 3.65 7.79 14.68
N LEU A 40 2.79 6.94 15.25
CA LEU A 40 3.10 6.22 16.48
C LEU A 40 4.31 5.31 16.28
N LEU A 41 4.36 4.57 15.17
CA LEU A 41 5.50 3.71 14.82
C LEU A 41 6.79 4.54 14.69
N GLN A 42 6.73 5.66 13.97
CA GLN A 42 7.87 6.56 13.82
C GLN A 42 8.33 7.12 15.17
N LYS A 43 7.41 7.59 16.02
CA LYS A 43 7.73 8.10 17.35
C LYS A 43 8.41 7.05 18.24
N MET A 44 7.91 5.81 18.23
CA MET A 44 8.47 4.70 19.01
C MET A 44 9.87 4.29 18.54
N THR A 45 10.19 4.50 17.26
CA THR A 45 11.42 4.03 16.64
C THR A 45 12.36 5.16 16.17
N ALA A 46 12.03 6.42 16.46
CA ALA A 46 12.76 7.60 16.02
C ALA A 46 14.21 7.64 16.53
N ARG A 47 14.42 7.27 17.80
CA ARG A 47 15.77 7.24 18.38
C ARG A 47 16.67 6.20 17.71
N PRO A 48 16.30 4.91 17.64
CA PRO A 48 17.17 3.92 17.01
C PRO A 48 17.34 4.16 15.50
N ILE A 49 16.35 4.69 14.77
CA ILE A 49 16.56 5.00 13.35
C ILE A 49 17.53 6.17 13.14
N ARG A 50 17.60 7.15 14.05
CA ARG A 50 18.62 8.22 13.99
C ARG A 50 20.03 7.65 14.08
N GLN A 51 20.23 6.61 14.90
CA GLN A 51 21.53 5.93 14.99
C GLN A 51 21.88 5.21 13.67
N VAL A 52 20.88 4.64 13.00
CA VAL A 52 21.06 4.06 11.65
C VAL A 52 21.45 5.15 10.65
N VAL A 53 20.81 6.32 10.71
CA VAL A 53 21.16 7.48 9.87
C VAL A 53 22.61 7.92 10.10
N ASP A 54 23.02 8.09 11.37
CA ASP A 54 24.39 8.51 11.70
C ASP A 54 25.44 7.54 11.14
N LYS A 55 25.15 6.23 11.15
CA LYS A 55 26.01 5.20 10.55
C LYS A 55 26.06 5.26 9.04
N LEU A 56 24.90 5.42 8.39
CA LEU A 56 24.83 5.55 6.93
C LEU A 56 25.62 6.78 6.44
N GLU A 57 25.55 7.90 7.16
CA GLU A 57 26.34 9.10 6.85
C GLU A 57 27.86 8.86 6.92
N GLN A 58 28.28 7.99 7.84
CA GLN A 58 29.68 7.62 8.04
C GLN A 58 30.11 6.43 7.18
N ASN A 59 29.21 5.90 6.33
CA ASN A 59 29.42 4.67 5.56
C ASN A 59 29.81 3.46 6.44
N GLU A 60 29.32 3.44 7.67
CA GLU A 60 29.56 2.34 8.60
C GLU A 60 28.63 1.15 8.28
N PRO A 61 29.11 -0.08 8.45
CA PRO A 61 28.28 -1.27 8.26
C PRO A 61 27.15 -1.32 9.29
N LEU A 62 25.94 -1.61 8.79
CA LEU A 62 24.75 -1.82 9.63
C LEU A 62 24.68 -3.25 10.17
N SER A 63 24.27 -3.40 11.44
CA SER A 63 23.94 -4.68 12.06
C SER A 63 22.67 -5.30 11.45
N ALA A 64 22.39 -6.57 11.77
CA ALA A 64 21.16 -7.23 11.32
C ALA A 64 19.90 -6.54 11.85
N GLU A 65 19.92 -6.12 13.11
CA GLU A 65 18.83 -5.38 13.76
C GLU A 65 18.62 -4.00 13.14
N GLU A 66 19.72 -3.31 12.78
CA GLU A 66 19.68 -2.01 12.12
C GLU A 66 19.14 -2.12 10.69
N LYS A 67 19.56 -3.14 9.93
CA LYS A 67 18.98 -3.45 8.62
C LYS A 67 17.50 -3.82 8.72
N HIS A 68 17.11 -4.55 9.76
CA HIS A 68 15.70 -4.85 10.01
C HIS A 68 14.90 -3.57 10.31
N LEU A 69 15.43 -2.67 11.15
CA LEU A 69 14.77 -1.41 11.45
C LEU A 69 14.65 -0.51 10.21
N LEU A 70 15.70 -0.45 9.39
CA LEU A 70 15.68 0.24 8.10
C LEU A 70 14.57 -0.32 7.19
N ARG A 71 14.44 -1.65 7.11
CA ARG A 71 13.37 -2.31 6.36
C ARG A 71 11.98 -1.89 6.84
N LEU A 72 11.76 -1.87 8.17
CA LEU A 72 10.48 -1.45 8.74
C LEU A 72 10.10 -0.02 8.33
N TRP A 73 11.07 0.90 8.27
CA TRP A 73 10.85 2.30 7.90
C TRP A 73 10.65 2.54 6.40
N MET A 74 11.28 1.72 5.57
CA MET A 74 11.30 1.89 4.12
C MET A 74 10.15 1.14 3.44
N VAL A 75 9.89 -0.10 3.86
CA VAL A 75 8.93 -1.01 3.19
C VAL A 75 8.06 -1.81 4.16
N GLY A 76 8.11 -1.55 5.47
CA GLY A 76 7.36 -2.35 6.46
C GLY A 76 5.83 -2.29 6.27
N ASP A 77 5.31 -1.17 5.78
CA ASP A 77 3.90 -1.01 5.41
C ASP A 77 3.53 -1.85 4.18
N ALA A 78 4.35 -1.84 3.13
CA ALA A 78 4.19 -2.70 1.95
C ALA A 78 4.18 -4.17 2.34
N GLU A 79 5.11 -4.58 3.20
CA GLU A 79 5.21 -5.97 3.66
C GLU A 79 3.99 -6.38 4.47
N SER A 80 3.53 -5.50 5.35
CA SER A 80 2.34 -5.75 6.17
C SER A 80 1.10 -5.85 5.31
N TYR A 81 0.93 -4.95 4.34
CA TYR A 81 -0.15 -5.02 3.35
C TYR A 81 -0.09 -6.30 2.53
N ALA A 82 1.06 -6.64 1.94
CA ALA A 82 1.23 -7.81 1.09
C ALA A 82 1.06 -9.14 1.85
N LYS A 83 1.27 -9.16 3.17
CA LYS A 83 1.00 -10.32 4.05
C LYS A 83 -0.48 -10.44 4.41
N ALA A 84 -1.14 -9.31 4.66
CA ALA A 84 -2.58 -9.29 4.96
C ALA A 84 -3.43 -9.57 3.71
N GLN A 85 -2.94 -9.16 2.53
CA GLN A 85 -3.66 -9.32 1.28
C GLN A 85 -3.64 -10.77 0.79
N ASN A 86 -4.80 -11.43 0.88
CA ASN A 86 -5.05 -12.81 0.47
C ASN A 86 -5.82 -12.92 -0.85
N ASP A 87 -6.37 -11.82 -1.38
CA ASP A 87 -7.30 -11.85 -2.52
C ASP A 87 -6.65 -11.73 -3.90
N TYR A 88 -5.33 -11.51 -3.98
CA TYR A 88 -4.64 -11.31 -5.27
C TYR A 88 -4.95 -12.38 -6.31
N ARG A 89 -5.03 -13.65 -5.89
CA ARG A 89 -5.38 -14.76 -6.78
C ARG A 89 -6.83 -14.65 -7.29
N ALA A 90 -7.77 -14.33 -6.39
CA ALA A 90 -9.17 -14.16 -6.76
C ALA A 90 -9.34 -12.99 -7.73
N TRP A 91 -8.65 -11.87 -7.49
CA TRP A 91 -8.63 -10.73 -8.39
C TRP A 91 -8.09 -11.10 -9.78
N LEU A 92 -7.00 -11.86 -9.84
CA LEU A 92 -6.43 -12.28 -11.11
C LEU A 92 -7.36 -13.23 -11.89
N GLU A 93 -8.02 -14.14 -11.18
CA GLU A 93 -9.01 -15.06 -11.77
C GLU A 93 -10.23 -14.29 -12.30
N GLU A 94 -10.70 -13.30 -11.56
CA GLU A 94 -11.82 -12.45 -11.97
C GLU A 94 -11.45 -11.54 -13.15
N PHE A 95 -10.26 -10.94 -13.14
CA PHE A 95 -9.78 -10.12 -14.27
C PHE A 95 -9.66 -10.95 -15.56
N ARG A 96 -9.21 -12.22 -15.45
CA ARG A 96 -9.21 -13.18 -16.58
C ARG A 96 -10.62 -13.54 -17.05
N ARG A 97 -11.60 -13.61 -16.14
CA ARG A 97 -13.00 -13.82 -16.50
C ARG A 97 -13.53 -12.62 -17.29
N LEU A 98 -13.36 -11.40 -16.78
CA LEU A 98 -13.76 -10.16 -17.43
C LEU A 98 -13.12 -10.01 -18.82
N THR A 99 -11.82 -10.31 -18.94
CA THR A 99 -11.11 -10.31 -20.23
C THR A 99 -11.78 -11.23 -21.26
N ARG A 100 -12.15 -12.45 -20.88
CA ARG A 100 -12.86 -13.39 -21.76
C ARG A 100 -14.23 -12.87 -22.19
N VAL A 101 -14.95 -12.21 -21.29
CA VAL A 101 -16.26 -11.61 -21.61
C VAL A 101 -16.09 -10.48 -22.62
N VAL A 102 -15.10 -9.61 -22.45
CA VAL A 102 -14.80 -8.53 -23.41
C VAL A 102 -14.41 -9.10 -24.77
N GLN A 103 -13.52 -10.09 -24.80
CA GLN A 103 -13.09 -10.76 -26.04
C GLN A 103 -14.26 -11.44 -26.77
N GLY A 104 -15.15 -12.12 -26.03
CA GLY A 104 -16.34 -12.76 -26.61
C GLY A 104 -17.35 -11.77 -27.23
N ARG A 105 -17.24 -10.48 -26.91
CA ARG A 105 -18.08 -9.40 -27.44
C ARG A 105 -17.38 -8.56 -28.51
N ALA A 106 -16.10 -8.82 -28.77
CA ALA A 106 -15.32 -8.13 -29.79
C ALA A 106 -15.82 -8.51 -31.20
N GLY A 107 -16.85 -7.79 -31.66
CA GLY A 107 -17.50 -8.03 -32.96
C GLY A 107 -19.04 -8.05 -32.91
N SER A 108 -19.64 -8.01 -31.72
CA SER A 108 -21.10 -8.04 -31.54
C SER A 108 -21.55 -6.84 -30.70
N THR A 109 -21.68 -5.69 -31.34
CA THR A 109 -22.33 -4.49 -30.77
C THR A 109 -23.67 -4.31 -31.47
N GLY A 110 -24.53 -5.33 -31.37
CA GLY A 110 -25.79 -5.39 -32.11
C GLY A 110 -26.89 -4.51 -31.53
N SER A 111 -26.86 -4.22 -30.23
CA SER A 111 -27.87 -3.44 -29.51
C SER A 111 -27.28 -2.41 -28.54
N VAL A 112 -28.11 -1.45 -28.12
CA VAL A 112 -27.74 -0.45 -27.09
C VAL A 112 -27.56 -1.12 -25.73
N GLU A 113 -28.39 -2.11 -25.43
CA GLU A 113 -28.32 -2.92 -24.21
C GLU A 113 -26.99 -3.69 -24.10
N ASP A 114 -26.48 -4.22 -25.22
CA ASP A 114 -25.18 -4.90 -25.26
C ASP A 114 -24.03 -3.93 -24.93
N LEU A 115 -24.12 -2.69 -25.41
CA LEU A 115 -23.14 -1.64 -25.14
C LEU A 115 -23.16 -1.20 -23.67
N LEU A 116 -24.35 -1.02 -23.07
CA LEU A 116 -24.48 -0.71 -21.65
C LEU A 116 -23.94 -1.84 -20.75
N ALA A 117 -24.22 -3.09 -21.12
CA ALA A 117 -23.67 -4.24 -20.40
C ALA A 117 -22.13 -4.31 -20.52
N LEU A 118 -21.57 -4.02 -21.70
CA LEU A 118 -20.12 -3.93 -21.89
C LEU A 118 -19.52 -2.79 -21.06
N GLN A 119 -20.18 -1.64 -20.98
CA GLN A 119 -19.74 -0.52 -20.14
C GLN A 119 -19.58 -0.95 -18.67
N GLY A 120 -20.56 -1.68 -18.11
CA GLY A 120 -20.45 -2.19 -16.74
C GLY A 120 -19.29 -3.17 -16.53
N ILE A 121 -19.02 -4.04 -17.51
CA ILE A 121 -17.88 -4.97 -17.48
C ILE A 121 -16.55 -4.21 -17.49
N LEU A 122 -16.45 -3.15 -18.30
CA LEU A 122 -15.25 -2.32 -18.39
C LEU A 122 -15.01 -1.53 -17.09
N GLU A 123 -16.07 -1.06 -16.44
CA GLU A 123 -15.97 -0.36 -15.15
C GLU A 123 -15.41 -1.29 -14.05
N ASP A 124 -15.93 -2.51 -13.95
CA ASP A 124 -15.45 -3.49 -12.96
C ASP A 124 -14.00 -3.92 -13.26
N ALA A 125 -13.66 -4.12 -14.54
CA ALA A 125 -12.30 -4.41 -14.96
C ALA A 125 -11.34 -3.26 -14.61
N ASN A 126 -11.77 -2.00 -14.77
CA ASN A 126 -10.97 -0.83 -14.44
C ASN A 126 -10.67 -0.75 -12.94
N ARG A 127 -11.67 -0.97 -12.09
CA ARG A 127 -11.50 -1.04 -10.63
C ARG A 127 -10.51 -2.14 -10.24
N LEU A 128 -10.70 -3.34 -10.77
CA LEU A 128 -9.86 -4.50 -10.44
C LEU A 128 -8.42 -4.36 -10.96
N ALA A 129 -8.22 -3.69 -12.10
CA ALA A 129 -6.88 -3.37 -12.61
C ALA A 129 -6.11 -2.45 -11.66
N ALA A 130 -6.78 -1.49 -11.02
CA ALA A 130 -6.17 -0.63 -10.02
C ALA A 130 -5.72 -1.43 -8.78
N ASP A 131 -6.56 -2.35 -8.28
CA ASP A 131 -6.24 -3.22 -7.14
C ASP A 131 -5.03 -4.13 -7.44
N LEU A 132 -5.01 -4.76 -8.62
CA LEU A 132 -3.90 -5.60 -9.09
C LEU A 132 -2.60 -4.79 -9.23
N ARG A 133 -2.67 -3.60 -9.85
CA ARG A 133 -1.50 -2.73 -10.02
C ARG A 133 -0.93 -2.34 -8.66
N HIS A 134 -1.78 -1.88 -7.73
CA HIS A 134 -1.34 -1.47 -6.41
C HIS A 134 -0.63 -2.62 -5.68
N TYR A 135 -1.17 -3.83 -5.70
CA TYR A 135 -0.51 -5.00 -5.10
C TYR A 135 0.87 -5.27 -5.69
N LEU A 136 1.00 -5.20 -7.03
CA LEU A 136 2.27 -5.43 -7.71
C LEU A 136 3.30 -4.34 -7.41
N GLU A 137 2.88 -3.07 -7.35
CA GLU A 137 3.74 -1.94 -6.98
C GLU A 137 4.32 -2.10 -5.56
N GLU A 138 3.51 -2.55 -4.60
CA GLU A 138 3.98 -2.83 -3.23
C GLU A 138 4.99 -3.99 -3.20
N LYS A 139 4.77 -5.05 -3.99
CA LYS A 139 5.73 -6.16 -4.14
C LYS A 139 7.04 -5.72 -4.78
N GLU A 140 6.97 -4.90 -5.82
CA GLU A 140 8.14 -4.33 -6.47
C GLU A 140 8.91 -3.41 -5.53
N ARG A 141 8.23 -2.60 -4.71
CA ARG A 141 8.87 -1.75 -3.70
C ARG A 141 9.70 -2.57 -2.72
N ILE A 142 9.16 -3.68 -2.23
CA ILE A 142 9.88 -4.63 -1.36
C ILE A 142 11.10 -5.21 -2.08
N ALA A 143 10.92 -5.71 -3.31
CA ALA A 143 12.02 -6.31 -4.08
C ALA A 143 13.14 -5.32 -4.41
N ARG A 144 12.80 -4.07 -4.75
CA ARG A 144 13.78 -3.00 -5.00
C ARG A 144 14.56 -2.65 -3.73
N PHE A 145 13.89 -2.63 -2.57
CA PHE A 145 14.57 -2.43 -1.29
C PHE A 145 15.52 -3.59 -0.97
N ASP A 146 15.08 -4.84 -1.17
CA ASP A 146 15.91 -6.03 -0.97
C ASP A 146 17.19 -5.98 -1.81
N ALA A 147 17.06 -5.68 -3.10
CA ALA A 147 18.19 -5.56 -4.00
C ALA A 147 19.16 -4.42 -3.61
N ALA A 148 18.64 -3.30 -3.11
CA ALA A 148 19.45 -2.14 -2.73
C ALA A 148 20.21 -2.37 -1.41
N VAL A 149 19.59 -3.00 -0.41
CA VAL A 149 20.17 -3.08 0.95
C VAL A 149 21.24 -4.18 1.10
N GLU A 150 21.34 -5.10 0.15
CA GLU A 150 22.36 -6.16 0.17
C GLU A 150 23.78 -5.61 -0.01
N ASN A 151 23.97 -4.61 -0.86
CA ASN A 151 25.28 -4.01 -1.17
C ASN A 151 25.16 -2.48 -1.31
N LEU A 152 24.98 -1.79 -0.19
CA LEU A 152 24.89 -0.32 -0.17
C LEU A 152 26.21 0.31 -0.61
N SER A 153 26.18 1.03 -1.72
CA SER A 153 27.25 1.95 -2.10
C SER A 153 27.17 3.25 -1.28
N PRO A 154 28.23 4.09 -1.26
CA PRO A 154 28.15 5.40 -0.62
C PRO A 154 27.03 6.29 -1.16
N ASP A 155 26.75 6.23 -2.46
CA ASP A 155 25.66 6.97 -3.09
C ASP A 155 24.29 6.46 -2.61
N ASP A 156 24.14 5.13 -2.43
CA ASP A 156 22.91 4.55 -1.88
C ASP A 156 22.70 4.96 -0.41
N CYS A 157 23.78 5.03 0.37
CA CYS A 157 23.74 5.51 1.75
C CYS A 157 23.25 6.97 1.82
N GLU A 158 23.76 7.85 0.95
CA GLU A 158 23.33 9.25 0.89
C GLU A 158 21.83 9.37 0.55
N ILE A 159 21.36 8.61 -0.44
CA ILE A 159 19.93 8.58 -0.81
C ILE A 159 19.07 8.12 0.37
N LEU A 160 19.47 7.05 1.06
CA LEU A 160 18.74 6.53 2.22
C LEU A 160 18.72 7.53 3.37
N VAL A 161 19.85 8.19 3.67
CA VAL A 161 19.93 9.25 4.69
C VAL A 161 18.92 10.34 4.40
N ASN A 162 18.88 10.83 3.15
CA ASN A 162 17.94 11.89 2.75
C ASN A 162 16.48 11.47 2.92
N ILE A 163 16.13 10.24 2.53
CA ILE A 163 14.78 9.71 2.70
C ILE A 163 14.42 9.56 4.18
N LEU A 164 15.32 9.00 5.00
CA LEU A 164 15.07 8.76 6.43
C LEU A 164 14.96 10.06 7.21
N LYS A 165 15.81 11.05 6.92
CA LYS A 165 15.70 12.40 7.50
C LYS A 165 14.38 13.05 7.11
N GLY A 166 14.00 12.99 5.83
CA GLY A 166 12.68 13.47 5.39
C GLY A 166 11.52 12.79 6.12
N LYS A 167 11.60 11.47 6.37
CA LYS A 167 10.60 10.73 7.15
C LYS A 167 10.60 11.10 8.64
N LEU A 168 11.75 11.45 9.22
CA LEU A 168 11.91 11.89 10.61
C LEU A 168 11.41 13.32 10.84
N GLU A 169 11.52 14.16 9.81
CA GLU A 169 11.16 15.58 9.83
C GLU A 169 9.73 15.84 9.34
N SER A 170 9.16 14.93 8.53
CA SER A 170 7.76 14.97 8.13
C SER A 170 6.91 15.05 9.40
N PRO A 171 6.03 16.07 9.52
CA PRO A 171 5.37 16.34 10.78
C PRO A 171 4.53 15.13 11.22
N LEU A 172 4.67 14.80 12.50
CA LEU A 172 3.64 14.13 13.30
C LEU A 172 2.50 15.17 13.42
N MET A 173 1.56 15.22 12.47
CA MET A 173 0.44 16.17 12.56
C MET A 173 -0.75 15.49 13.22
#